data_AF-A0A439SEA4-F1
#
_entry.id   AF-A0A439SEA4-F1
#
_cell.length_a   1.000
_cell.length_b   1.000
_cell.length_c   1.000
_cell.angle_alpha   90.00
_cell.angle_beta   90.00
_cell.angle_gamma   90.00
#
_symmetry.space_group_name_H-M   'P 1'
#
loop_
_entity.id
_entity.type
_entity.pdbx_description
1 polymer ?
#
loop_
_entity_poly.entity_id
_entity_poly.type
_entity_poly.pdbx_seq_one_letter_code
_entity_poly.pdbx_strand_id
1 'polypeptide(L)'
;CYAGATAITPNRKELGEAVGRAVFGDDEIVAAARELISAHGFDFVVATRSEKGMSVVGSDDARHIATQAREVFDVSGAGDTVIATFALALAAGADRVIAAAIANAAGGVVVGKRGTARLTVEELTGALFRSHGPIAHKDAILDAAAAARLVATWKDEGLSVGFTNGCFDILHAGHVSLLHAARSQCDRLVLGLNSDASVRRLKGPGRPVNDEHDRACVLAALASVDAVVVFEEDTPLALIEALKPDILVKGADYTIDQVVGAEIVQKAGGRVVLVDLVVGKSTTGTIGKLRAGSTN
;
A
#
# COMPACT_ATOMS: atom_id res chain seq x y z
N CYS A 1 33.47 -9.88 19.63
CA CYS A 1 33.93 -8.58 20.15
C CYS A 1 33.07 -7.50 19.49
N TYR A 2 32.01 -7.03 20.16
CA TYR A 2 31.12 -5.96 19.72
C TYR A 2 30.81 -4.97 20.86
N ALA A 3 31.59 -5.02 21.95
CA ALA A 3 31.33 -4.24 23.17
C ALA A 3 31.34 -2.74 22.86
N GLY A 4 30.30 -2.02 23.29
CA GLY A 4 30.09 -0.60 23.03
C GLY A 4 29.25 -0.27 21.79
N ALA A 5 28.78 -1.27 21.03
CA ALA A 5 27.77 -1.04 19.99
C ALA A 5 26.39 -0.72 20.60
N THR A 6 25.61 0.14 19.94
CA THR A 6 24.21 0.40 20.33
C THR A 6 23.35 -0.85 20.22
N ALA A 7 23.55 -1.63 19.16
CA ALA A 7 22.78 -2.84 18.91
C ALA A 7 23.57 -3.85 18.07
N ILE A 8 23.12 -5.09 18.11
CA ILE A 8 23.57 -6.19 17.25
C ILE A 8 22.38 -6.84 16.55
N THR A 9 22.63 -7.45 15.39
CA THR A 9 21.59 -8.04 14.55
C THR A 9 21.80 -9.54 14.27
N PRO A 10 21.92 -10.40 15.30
CA PRO A 10 22.20 -11.82 15.08
C PRO A 10 21.02 -12.51 14.39
N ASN A 11 21.29 -13.53 13.59
CA ASN A 11 20.24 -14.48 13.25
C ASN A 11 19.93 -15.42 14.44
N ARG A 12 18.81 -16.14 14.37
CA ARG A 12 18.38 -17.04 15.45
C ARG A 12 19.44 -18.07 15.86
N LYS A 13 20.22 -18.59 14.90
CA LYS A 13 21.28 -19.56 15.18
C LYS A 13 22.45 -18.90 15.92
N GLU A 14 22.93 -17.76 15.41
CA GLU A 14 23.99 -16.96 16.03
C GLU A 14 23.61 -16.50 17.44
N LEU A 15 22.35 -16.11 17.65
CA LEU A 15 21.83 -15.74 18.96
C LEU A 15 21.94 -16.90 19.95
N GLY A 16 21.56 -18.11 19.54
CA GLY A 16 21.67 -19.32 20.37
C GLY A 16 23.12 -19.71 20.66
N GLU A 17 23.99 -19.63 19.66
CA GLU A 17 25.43 -19.86 19.83
C GLU A 17 26.05 -18.87 20.81
N ALA A 18 25.65 -17.60 20.77
CA ALA A 18 26.15 -16.56 21.66
C ALA A 18 25.77 -16.78 23.14
N VAL A 19 24.59 -17.36 23.42
CA VAL A 19 24.15 -17.71 24.79
C VAL A 19 24.40 -19.19 25.16
N GLY A 20 25.06 -19.95 24.29
CA GLY A 20 25.42 -21.35 24.54
C GLY A 20 24.24 -22.33 24.60
N ARG A 21 23.06 -21.99 24.06
CA ARG A 21 21.89 -22.87 24.00
C ARG A 21 21.05 -22.63 22.75
N ALA A 22 20.33 -23.66 22.30
CA ALA A 22 19.41 -23.50 21.18
C ALA A 22 18.22 -22.60 21.55
N VAL A 23 17.78 -21.77 20.61
CA VAL A 23 16.63 -20.85 20.76
C VAL A 23 15.68 -20.98 19.56
N PHE A 24 14.38 -21.11 19.84
CA PHE A 24 13.35 -21.36 18.85
C PHE A 24 12.12 -20.47 19.05
N GLY A 25 11.61 -20.44 20.29
CA GLY A 25 10.40 -19.71 20.67
C GLY A 25 10.62 -18.22 20.84
N ASP A 26 9.54 -17.46 20.79
CA ASP A 26 9.53 -16.01 20.99
C ASP A 26 10.11 -15.64 22.36
N ASP A 27 9.65 -16.30 23.42
CA ASP A 27 10.15 -16.09 24.79
C ASP A 27 11.63 -16.46 24.95
N GLU A 28 12.08 -17.53 24.30
CA GLU A 28 13.49 -17.96 24.33
C GLU A 28 14.41 -16.96 23.64
N ILE A 29 13.95 -16.38 22.51
CA ILE A 29 14.66 -15.33 21.78
C ILE A 29 14.75 -14.06 22.63
N VAL A 30 13.65 -13.66 23.29
CA VAL A 30 13.64 -12.50 24.18
C VAL A 30 14.59 -12.70 25.36
N ALA A 31 14.55 -13.88 26.00
CA ALA A 31 15.43 -14.19 27.11
C ALA A 31 16.91 -14.17 26.71
N ALA A 32 17.26 -14.80 25.58
CA ALA A 32 18.63 -14.81 25.08
C ALA A 32 19.12 -13.40 24.68
N ALA A 33 18.28 -12.60 24.03
CA ALA A 33 18.61 -11.23 23.69
C ALA A 33 18.87 -10.36 24.93
N ARG A 34 18.03 -10.50 25.97
CA ARG A 34 18.22 -9.79 27.26
C ARG A 34 19.49 -10.22 27.99
N GLU A 35 19.85 -11.50 27.90
CA GLU A 35 21.10 -12.01 28.44
C GLU A 35 22.30 -11.31 27.79
N LEU A 36 22.31 -11.18 26.46
CA LEU A 36 23.35 -10.45 25.74
C LEU A 36 23.36 -8.94 26.05
N ILE A 37 22.19 -8.31 26.17
CA ILE A 37 22.06 -6.90 26.58
C ILE A 37 22.71 -6.70 27.95
N SER A 38 22.38 -7.54 28.93
CA SER A 38 22.93 -7.43 30.28
C SER A 38 24.42 -7.75 30.34
N ALA A 39 24.90 -8.71 29.55
CA ALA A 39 26.30 -9.13 29.56
C ALA A 39 27.25 -8.16 28.84
N HIS A 40 26.74 -7.42 27.85
CA HIS A 40 27.58 -6.62 26.94
C HIS A 40 27.20 -5.14 26.84
N GLY A 41 26.10 -4.72 27.47
CA GLY A 41 25.68 -3.32 27.52
C GLY A 41 25.11 -2.78 26.20
N PHE A 42 24.45 -3.63 25.42
CA PHE A 42 23.72 -3.17 24.22
C PHE A 42 22.42 -2.47 24.63
N ASP A 43 22.00 -1.42 23.91
CA ASP A 43 20.72 -0.76 24.17
C ASP A 43 19.53 -1.66 23.76
N PHE A 44 19.72 -2.44 22.69
CA PHE A 44 18.77 -3.43 22.21
C PHE A 44 19.43 -4.46 21.26
N VAL A 45 18.73 -5.55 20.98
CA VAL A 45 19.13 -6.60 20.04
C VAL A 45 18.02 -6.76 18.98
N VAL A 46 18.40 -6.91 17.71
CA VAL A 46 17.48 -7.19 16.60
C VAL A 46 17.74 -8.59 16.06
N ALA A 47 17.04 -9.59 16.57
CA ALA A 47 17.21 -10.97 16.14
C ALA A 47 16.45 -11.25 14.84
N THR A 48 17.13 -11.71 13.79
CA THR A 48 16.47 -12.15 12.55
C THR A 48 16.02 -13.61 12.68
N ARG A 49 14.79 -13.89 12.25
CA ARG A 49 14.04 -15.15 12.47
C ARG A 49 13.56 -15.77 11.15
N SER A 50 14.27 -15.52 10.05
CA SER A 50 13.96 -16.10 8.74
C SER A 50 12.49 -15.85 8.35
N GLU A 51 11.71 -16.88 8.03
CA GLU A 51 10.29 -16.77 7.66
C GLU A 51 9.37 -16.26 8.78
N LYS A 52 9.84 -16.19 10.02
CA LYS A 52 9.12 -15.56 11.14
C LYS A 52 9.40 -14.06 11.28
N GLY A 53 10.33 -13.51 10.48
CA GLY A 53 10.66 -12.09 10.44
C GLY A 53 11.74 -11.67 11.42
N MET A 54 11.49 -10.65 12.25
CA MET A 54 12.49 -10.08 13.16
C MET A 54 11.95 -9.90 14.58
N SER A 55 12.85 -9.81 15.55
CA SER A 55 12.50 -9.49 16.95
C SER A 55 13.41 -8.40 17.47
N VAL A 56 12.79 -7.29 17.85
CA VAL A 56 13.46 -6.14 18.48
C VAL A 56 13.26 -6.28 19.97
N VAL A 57 14.35 -6.42 20.72
CA VAL A 57 14.33 -6.67 22.16
C VAL A 57 15.17 -5.61 22.85
N GLY A 58 14.54 -4.81 23.70
CA GLY A 58 15.21 -3.93 24.66
C GLY A 58 15.32 -4.57 26.04
N SER A 59 15.78 -3.80 27.02
CA SER A 59 15.80 -4.21 28.43
C SER A 59 14.41 -4.63 28.91
N ASP A 60 13.40 -3.80 28.65
CA ASP A 60 12.08 -3.91 29.29
C ASP A 60 10.95 -4.22 28.30
N ASP A 61 11.21 -4.13 26.99
CA ASP A 61 10.23 -4.33 25.94
C ASP A 61 10.72 -5.28 24.85
N ALA A 62 9.77 -5.89 24.14
CA ALA A 62 10.02 -6.72 22.99
C ALA A 62 8.91 -6.55 21.95
N ARG A 63 9.30 -6.59 20.67
CA ARG A 63 8.39 -6.55 19.52
C ARG A 63 8.82 -7.57 18.49
N HIS A 64 7.87 -8.39 18.04
CA HIS A 64 8.06 -9.33 16.95
C HIS A 64 7.43 -8.74 15.69
N ILE A 65 8.22 -8.66 14.63
CA ILE A 65 7.81 -8.11 13.34
C ILE A 65 7.73 -9.30 12.39
N ALA A 66 6.52 -9.64 11.96
CA ALA A 66 6.32 -10.70 10.97
C ALA A 66 6.96 -10.27 9.63
N THR A 67 7.57 -11.22 8.93
CA THR A 67 7.93 -11.01 7.53
C THR A 67 6.77 -11.43 6.63
N GLN A 68 6.65 -10.77 5.49
CA GLN A 68 5.84 -11.32 4.40
C GLN A 68 6.69 -12.36 3.70
N ALA A 69 6.34 -13.63 3.88
CA ALA A 69 7.02 -14.72 3.23
C ALA A 69 6.98 -14.51 1.70
N ARG A 70 8.17 -14.34 1.11
CA ARG A 70 8.39 -14.32 -0.34
C ARG A 70 8.97 -15.67 -0.77
N GLU A 71 8.87 -16.00 -2.05
CA GLU A 71 9.72 -17.05 -2.61
C GLU A 71 11.18 -16.65 -2.40
N VAL A 72 11.89 -17.44 -1.59
CA VAL A 72 13.30 -17.23 -1.28
C VAL A 72 14.11 -17.84 -2.41
N PHE A 73 14.81 -17.01 -3.17
CA PHE A 73 15.68 -17.44 -4.27
C PHE A 73 17.13 -17.59 -3.82
N ASP A 74 17.65 -16.62 -3.05
CA ASP A 74 19.02 -16.60 -2.56
C ASP A 74 19.09 -15.76 -1.27
N VAL A 75 19.89 -16.17 -0.29
CA VAL A 75 20.05 -15.43 0.99
C VAL A 75 21.36 -14.61 1.05
N SER A 76 22.18 -14.69 0.00
CA SER A 76 23.49 -14.04 -0.07
C SER A 76 23.36 -12.50 -0.07
N GLY A 77 23.94 -11.84 0.93
CA GLY A 77 23.90 -10.37 1.06
C GLY A 77 22.63 -9.79 1.71
N ALA A 78 21.68 -10.65 2.13
CA ALA A 78 20.48 -10.20 2.82
C ALA A 78 20.79 -9.56 4.17
N GLY A 79 21.75 -10.11 4.92
CA GLY A 79 22.20 -9.55 6.19
C GLY A 79 22.80 -8.15 6.05
N ASP A 80 23.62 -7.93 5.02
CA ASP A 80 24.23 -6.62 4.74
C ASP A 80 23.16 -5.57 4.40
N THR A 81 22.14 -5.97 3.64
CA THR A 81 21.00 -5.10 3.33
C THR A 81 20.22 -4.75 4.60
N VAL A 82 19.92 -5.75 5.44
CA VAL A 82 19.21 -5.57 6.70
C VAL A 82 19.95 -4.58 7.59
N ILE A 83 21.25 -4.77 7.83
CA ILE A 83 22.01 -3.90 8.73
C ILE A 83 22.21 -2.50 8.14
N ALA A 84 22.45 -2.38 6.84
CA ALA A 84 22.61 -1.08 6.17
C ALA A 84 21.31 -0.26 6.21
N THR A 85 20.17 -0.89 5.88
CA THR A 85 18.86 -0.22 5.91
C THR A 85 18.44 0.11 7.34
N PHE A 86 18.69 -0.78 8.30
CA PHE A 86 18.42 -0.53 9.71
C PHE A 86 19.21 0.68 10.24
N ALA A 87 20.52 0.70 9.98
CA ALA A 87 21.39 1.80 10.40
C ALA A 87 21.00 3.13 9.75
N LEU A 88 20.64 3.11 8.46
CA LEU A 88 20.18 4.30 7.75
C LEU A 88 18.87 4.84 8.34
N ALA A 89 17.91 3.97 8.66
CA ALA A 89 16.64 4.39 9.25
C ALA A 89 16.83 5.00 10.64
N LEU A 90 17.68 4.42 11.48
CA LEU A 90 18.05 5.01 12.76
C LEU A 90 18.75 6.36 12.61
N ALA A 91 19.69 6.48 11.66
CA ALA A 91 20.38 7.74 11.38
C ALA A 91 19.42 8.84 10.88
N ALA A 92 18.33 8.45 10.21
CA ALA A 92 17.25 9.34 9.80
C ALA A 92 16.26 9.68 10.93
N GLY A 93 16.45 9.16 12.15
CA GLY A 93 15.63 9.46 13.33
C GLY A 93 14.44 8.53 13.55
N ALA A 94 14.34 7.41 12.82
CA ALA A 94 13.32 6.40 13.11
C ALA A 94 13.59 5.71 14.46
N ASP A 95 12.53 5.28 15.15
CA ASP A 95 12.70 4.41 16.31
C ASP A 95 13.12 2.99 15.89
N ARG A 96 13.66 2.22 16.84
CA ARG A 96 14.18 0.86 16.60
C ARG A 96 13.16 -0.11 16.00
N VAL A 97 11.87 0.03 16.30
CA VAL A 97 10.83 -0.85 15.78
C VAL A 97 10.53 -0.49 14.33
N ILE A 98 10.38 0.80 14.02
CA ILE A 98 10.22 1.26 12.63
C ILE A 98 11.45 0.92 11.80
N ALA A 99 12.65 1.18 12.30
CA ALA A 99 13.90 0.83 11.61
C ALA A 99 13.98 -0.68 11.30
N ALA A 100 13.57 -1.53 12.25
CA ALA A 100 13.54 -2.97 12.05
C ALA A 100 12.46 -3.40 11.06
N ALA A 101 11.30 -2.72 11.02
CA ALA A 101 10.27 -2.98 10.03
C ALA A 101 10.75 -2.66 8.60
N ILE A 102 11.44 -1.52 8.43
CA ILE A 102 12.05 -1.14 7.15
C ILE A 102 13.14 -2.14 6.74
N ALA A 103 14.01 -2.53 7.68
CA ALA A 103 15.04 -3.53 7.43
C ALA A 103 14.48 -4.91 7.09
N ASN A 104 13.37 -5.31 7.73
CA ASN A 104 12.68 -6.56 7.44
C ASN A 104 12.07 -6.56 6.03
N ALA A 105 11.45 -5.45 5.61
CA ALA A 105 10.94 -5.28 4.26
C ALA A 105 12.08 -5.32 3.21
N ALA A 106 13.18 -4.61 3.49
CA ALA A 106 14.38 -4.62 2.66
C ALA A 106 14.99 -6.02 2.51
N GLY A 107 15.17 -6.73 3.62
CA GLY A 107 15.65 -8.11 3.64
C GLY A 107 14.76 -9.04 2.82
N GLY A 108 13.44 -8.93 2.97
CA GLY A 108 12.47 -9.66 2.16
C GLY A 108 12.62 -9.41 0.66
N VAL A 109 12.93 -8.17 0.25
CA VAL A 109 13.15 -7.86 -1.17
C VAL A 109 14.36 -8.57 -1.74
N VAL A 110 15.50 -8.45 -1.08
CA VAL A 110 16.76 -8.95 -1.63
C VAL A 110 16.84 -10.46 -1.63
N VAL A 111 16.17 -11.14 -0.67
CA VAL A 111 16.13 -12.62 -0.68
C VAL A 111 15.34 -13.21 -1.85
N GLY A 112 14.49 -12.40 -2.49
CA GLY A 112 13.78 -12.76 -3.71
C GLY A 112 14.61 -12.61 -4.99
N LYS A 113 15.89 -12.22 -4.89
CA LYS A 113 16.78 -11.99 -6.03
C LYS A 113 17.92 -13.00 -6.03
N ARG A 114 18.59 -13.18 -7.17
CA ARG A 114 19.78 -14.04 -7.27
C ARG A 114 21.06 -13.26 -6.94
N GLY A 115 21.93 -13.86 -6.15
CA GLY A 115 23.24 -13.32 -5.77
C GLY A 115 23.15 -12.09 -4.86
N THR A 116 24.29 -11.43 -4.66
CA THR A 116 24.36 -10.14 -3.94
C THR A 116 23.67 -9.06 -4.77
N ALA A 117 22.40 -8.83 -4.48
CA ALA A 117 21.57 -7.89 -5.21
C ALA A 117 21.45 -6.54 -4.50
N ARG A 118 21.25 -5.48 -5.28
CA ARG A 118 21.00 -4.13 -4.74
C ARG A 118 19.52 -3.97 -4.43
N LEU A 119 19.23 -3.20 -3.39
CA LEU A 119 17.90 -2.70 -3.07
C LEU A 119 17.72 -1.30 -3.66
N THR A 120 16.63 -1.07 -4.40
CA THR A 120 16.25 0.29 -4.82
C THR A 120 15.21 0.89 -3.88
N VAL A 121 15.05 2.22 -3.95
CA VAL A 121 14.04 2.94 -3.15
C VAL A 121 12.65 2.46 -3.53
N GLU A 122 12.38 2.27 -4.82
CA GLU A 122 11.08 1.85 -5.34
C GLU A 122 10.69 0.46 -4.83
N GLU A 123 11.64 -0.47 -4.79
CA GLU A 123 11.40 -1.82 -4.30
C GLU A 123 11.14 -1.85 -2.80
N LEU A 124 11.89 -1.06 -2.03
CA LEU A 124 11.70 -0.91 -0.59
C LEU A 124 10.34 -0.27 -0.30
N THR A 125 10.03 0.84 -0.97
CA THR A 125 8.75 1.54 -0.87
C THR A 125 7.59 0.60 -1.20
N GLY A 126 7.68 -0.17 -2.30
CA GLY A 126 6.67 -1.18 -2.64
C GLY A 126 6.56 -2.30 -1.60
N ALA A 127 7.67 -2.75 -1.01
CA ALA A 127 7.66 -3.76 0.05
C ALA A 127 7.04 -3.24 1.35
N LEU A 128 7.31 -1.99 1.73
CA LEU A 128 6.71 -1.32 2.87
C LEU A 128 5.20 -1.17 2.69
N PHE A 129 4.74 -0.77 1.50
CA PHE A 129 3.32 -0.67 1.21
C PHE A 129 2.60 -2.02 1.28
N ARG A 130 3.24 -3.10 0.80
CA ARG A 130 2.68 -4.46 0.90
C ARG A 130 2.62 -4.97 2.34
N SER A 131 3.63 -4.65 3.16
CA SER A 131 3.80 -5.12 4.55
C SER A 131 2.69 -4.66 5.52
N HIS A 132 1.97 -3.60 5.16
CA HIS A 132 0.93 -2.99 6.01
C HIS A 132 -0.48 -3.58 5.81
N GLY A 133 -0.64 -4.72 5.12
CA GLY A 133 -1.98 -5.18 4.73
C GLY A 133 -2.58 -4.21 3.70
N PRO A 134 -3.92 -4.17 3.49
CA PRO A 134 -4.50 -3.17 2.60
C PRO A 134 -4.03 -1.79 3.05
N ILE A 135 -3.50 -1.06 2.08
CA ILE A 135 -2.79 0.22 2.19
C ILE A 135 -3.35 1.05 3.35
N ALA A 136 -2.49 1.48 4.30
CA ALA A 136 -2.89 2.45 5.30
C ALA A 136 -3.53 3.64 4.58
N HIS A 137 -4.76 4.01 4.95
CA HIS A 137 -5.67 4.89 4.19
C HIS A 137 -5.08 6.20 3.64
N LYS A 138 -3.92 6.64 4.14
CA LYS A 138 -3.18 7.83 3.68
C LYS A 138 -2.26 7.58 2.48
N ASP A 139 -1.75 6.37 2.31
CA ASP A 139 -0.74 6.04 1.30
C ASP A 139 -1.33 5.71 -0.08
N ALA A 140 -2.64 5.44 -0.14
CA ALA A 140 -3.34 5.19 -1.39
C ALA A 140 -3.73 6.48 -2.12
N ILE A 141 -3.68 7.64 -1.46
CA ILE A 141 -3.99 8.94 -2.10
C ILE A 141 -2.70 9.48 -2.72
N LEU A 142 -2.65 9.50 -4.05
CA LEU A 142 -1.45 9.80 -4.81
C LEU A 142 -1.69 11.00 -5.74
N ASP A 143 -0.62 11.76 -6.00
CA ASP A 143 -0.60 12.65 -7.16
C ASP A 143 -0.47 11.84 -8.47
N ALA A 144 -0.76 12.48 -9.60
CA ALA A 144 -0.75 11.82 -10.91
C ALA A 144 0.61 11.21 -11.27
N ALA A 145 1.72 11.84 -10.85
CA ALA A 145 3.06 11.36 -11.15
C ALA A 145 3.43 10.13 -10.32
N ALA A 146 3.07 10.11 -9.04
CA ALA A 146 3.24 8.98 -8.14
C ALA A 146 2.37 7.80 -8.58
N ALA A 147 1.12 8.06 -8.96
CA ALA A 147 0.24 7.05 -9.51
C ALA A 147 0.80 6.46 -10.82
N ALA A 148 1.34 7.28 -11.73
CA ALA A 148 1.96 6.79 -12.96
C ALA A 148 3.16 5.88 -12.68
N ARG A 149 4.01 6.23 -11.71
CA ARG A 149 5.13 5.37 -11.28
C ARG A 149 4.62 4.05 -10.69
N LEU A 150 3.61 4.09 -9.82
CA LEU A 150 3.04 2.90 -9.21
C LEU A 150 2.39 1.96 -10.25
N VAL A 151 1.67 2.54 -11.21
CA VAL A 151 1.07 1.79 -12.33
C VAL A 151 2.14 1.15 -13.21
N ALA A 152 3.24 1.85 -13.50
CA ALA A 152 4.36 1.27 -14.23
C ALA A 152 4.95 0.07 -13.48
N THR A 153 5.17 0.18 -12.16
CA THR A 153 5.64 -0.93 -11.33
C THR A 153 4.71 -2.14 -11.38
N TRP A 154 3.39 -1.94 -11.27
CA TRP A 154 2.43 -3.05 -11.35
C TRP A 154 2.46 -3.74 -12.71
N LYS A 155 2.59 -2.98 -13.79
CA LYS A 155 2.70 -3.54 -15.14
C LYS A 155 4.01 -4.31 -15.35
N ASP A 156 5.12 -3.81 -14.81
CA ASP A 156 6.41 -4.52 -14.82
C ASP A 156 6.36 -5.83 -14.00
N GLU A 157 5.53 -5.87 -12.96
CA GLU A 157 5.19 -7.08 -12.19
C GLU A 157 4.20 -8.02 -12.94
N GLY A 158 3.75 -7.64 -14.14
CA GLY A 158 2.80 -8.42 -14.94
C GLY A 158 1.34 -8.34 -14.48
N LEU A 159 1.01 -7.39 -13.59
CA LEU A 159 -0.34 -7.19 -13.05
C LEU A 159 -1.17 -6.33 -14.00
N SER A 160 -2.44 -6.70 -14.18
CA SER A 160 -3.41 -5.91 -14.94
C SER A 160 -3.93 -4.71 -14.12
N VAL A 161 -3.90 -3.52 -14.71
CA VAL A 161 -4.31 -2.27 -14.05
C VAL A 161 -5.64 -1.77 -14.59
N GLY A 162 -6.64 -1.74 -13.71
CA GLY A 162 -7.94 -1.12 -13.96
C GLY A 162 -7.97 0.35 -13.56
N PHE A 163 -8.77 1.14 -14.27
CA PHE A 163 -9.06 2.52 -13.93
C PHE A 163 -10.56 2.78 -13.96
N THR A 164 -11.05 3.52 -12.97
CA THR A 164 -12.39 4.10 -12.99
C THR A 164 -12.35 5.50 -12.40
N ASN A 165 -13.38 6.31 -12.63
CA ASN A 165 -13.43 7.66 -12.05
C ASN A 165 -14.86 8.14 -11.78
N GLY A 166 -14.98 9.10 -10.87
CA GLY A 166 -16.24 9.77 -10.56
C GLY A 166 -16.11 10.73 -9.38
N CYS A 167 -17.24 11.36 -9.03
CA CYS A 167 -17.26 12.34 -7.93
C CYS A 167 -17.34 11.68 -6.54
N PHE A 168 -18.01 10.53 -6.42
CA PHE A 168 -18.20 9.79 -5.16
C PHE A 168 -18.63 10.64 -3.95
N ASP A 169 -19.52 11.61 -4.18
CA ASP A 169 -19.87 12.63 -3.18
C ASP A 169 -20.51 12.03 -1.91
N ILE A 170 -21.62 11.31 -2.07
CA ILE A 170 -22.22 10.53 -0.98
C ILE A 170 -22.12 9.06 -1.37
N LEU A 171 -21.33 8.29 -0.64
CA LEU A 171 -21.20 6.87 -0.91
C LEU A 171 -22.48 6.12 -0.59
N HIS A 172 -22.78 5.11 -1.41
CA HIS A 172 -23.88 4.19 -1.23
C HIS A 172 -23.51 2.85 -1.83
N ALA A 173 -24.31 1.82 -1.54
CA ALA A 173 -24.04 0.45 -1.99
C ALA A 173 -23.78 0.33 -3.50
N GLY A 174 -24.46 1.14 -4.34
CA GLY A 174 -24.17 1.18 -5.78
C GLY A 174 -22.71 1.51 -6.13
N HIS A 175 -22.07 2.47 -5.44
CA HIS A 175 -20.65 2.78 -5.64
C HIS A 175 -19.75 1.61 -5.20
N VAL A 176 -20.08 0.99 -4.07
CA VAL A 176 -19.30 -0.15 -3.56
C VAL A 176 -19.38 -1.33 -4.52
N SER A 177 -20.58 -1.64 -5.04
CA SER A 177 -20.77 -2.69 -6.04
C SER A 177 -20.03 -2.39 -7.35
N LEU A 178 -20.07 -1.13 -7.82
CA LEU A 178 -19.33 -0.71 -9.00
C LEU A 178 -17.82 -0.89 -8.82
N LEU A 179 -17.26 -0.42 -7.69
CA LEU A 179 -15.83 -0.53 -7.40
C LEU A 179 -15.40 -1.99 -7.23
N HIS A 180 -16.23 -2.81 -6.57
CA HIS A 180 -15.99 -4.24 -6.45
C HIS A 180 -15.97 -4.94 -7.82
N ALA A 181 -16.94 -4.64 -8.67
CA ALA A 181 -16.98 -5.16 -10.03
C ALA A 181 -15.83 -4.63 -10.89
N ALA A 182 -15.39 -3.39 -10.71
CA ALA A 182 -14.20 -2.87 -11.39
C ALA A 182 -12.94 -3.63 -10.96
N ARG A 183 -12.79 -3.86 -9.66
CA ARG A 183 -11.67 -4.60 -9.10
C ARG A 183 -11.65 -6.06 -9.53
N SER A 184 -12.79 -6.69 -9.81
CA SER A 184 -12.83 -8.08 -10.30
C SER A 184 -12.38 -8.23 -11.77
N GLN A 185 -12.21 -7.12 -12.50
CA GLN A 185 -11.74 -7.12 -13.89
C GLN A 185 -10.22 -6.91 -14.03
N CYS A 186 -9.52 -6.65 -12.93
CA CYS A 186 -8.10 -6.30 -12.89
C CYS A 186 -7.41 -6.82 -11.62
N ASP A 187 -6.08 -6.75 -11.55
CA ASP A 187 -5.31 -7.10 -10.35
C ASP A 187 -5.10 -5.90 -9.41
N ARG A 188 -5.16 -4.69 -9.98
CA ARG A 188 -5.00 -3.41 -9.28
C ARG A 188 -5.99 -2.38 -9.82
N LEU A 189 -6.71 -1.68 -8.94
CA LEU A 189 -7.66 -0.63 -9.33
C LEU A 189 -7.19 0.76 -8.90
N VAL A 190 -7.04 1.65 -9.88
CA VAL A 190 -6.85 3.09 -9.67
C VAL A 190 -8.18 3.83 -9.82
N LEU A 191 -8.48 4.70 -8.87
CA LEU A 191 -9.67 5.54 -8.84
C LEU A 191 -9.34 7.01 -9.07
N GLY A 192 -9.77 7.57 -10.20
CA GLY A 192 -9.78 9.01 -10.42
C GLY A 192 -10.93 9.67 -9.64
N LEU A 193 -10.61 10.57 -8.72
CA LEU A 193 -11.58 11.33 -7.95
C LEU A 193 -11.63 12.79 -8.44
N ASN A 194 -12.82 13.27 -8.82
CA ASN A 194 -12.99 14.68 -9.17
C ASN A 194 -12.74 15.57 -7.94
N SER A 195 -11.95 16.63 -8.12
CA SER A 195 -11.72 17.69 -7.13
C SER A 195 -13.02 18.43 -6.79
N ASP A 196 -13.02 19.19 -5.69
CA ASP A 196 -14.17 19.99 -5.31
C ASP A 196 -14.51 21.05 -6.37
N ALA A 197 -13.50 21.63 -7.01
CA ALA A 197 -13.69 22.57 -8.11
C ALA A 197 -14.34 21.89 -9.32
N SER A 198 -13.85 20.69 -9.68
CA SER A 198 -14.42 19.86 -10.76
C SER A 198 -15.88 19.51 -10.47
N VAL A 199 -16.19 19.05 -9.26
CA VAL A 199 -17.56 18.70 -8.86
C VAL A 199 -18.50 19.92 -8.85
N ARG A 200 -18.04 21.07 -8.38
CA ARG A 200 -18.81 22.33 -8.41
C ARG A 200 -19.20 22.72 -9.84
N ARG A 201 -18.28 22.61 -10.80
CA ARG A 201 -18.56 22.88 -12.22
C ARG A 201 -19.56 21.88 -12.82
N LEU A 202 -19.42 20.60 -12.47
CA LEU A 202 -20.27 19.52 -13.01
C LEU A 202 -21.68 19.47 -12.40
N LYS A 203 -21.83 19.75 -11.11
CA LYS A 203 -23.09 19.54 -10.35
C LYS A 203 -23.69 20.81 -9.76
N GLY A 204 -23.02 21.94 -9.89
CA GLY A 204 -23.45 23.24 -9.37
C GLY A 204 -22.87 23.60 -8.00
N PRO A 205 -23.12 24.84 -7.53
CA PRO A 205 -22.42 25.44 -6.39
C PRO A 205 -22.73 24.79 -5.02
N GLY A 206 -23.82 24.02 -4.91
CA GLY A 206 -24.20 23.31 -3.68
C GLY A 206 -23.58 21.92 -3.52
N ARG A 207 -22.58 21.58 -4.35
CA ARG A 207 -21.88 20.29 -4.36
C ARG A 207 -20.37 20.53 -4.49
N PRO A 208 -19.51 19.63 -3.98
CA PRO A 208 -19.85 18.41 -3.24
C PRO A 208 -20.33 18.71 -1.81
N VAL A 209 -20.94 17.72 -1.16
CA VAL A 209 -21.33 17.76 0.26
C VAL A 209 -20.13 17.44 1.15
N ASN A 210 -19.33 16.46 0.74
CA ASN A 210 -18.06 16.12 1.39
C ASN A 210 -16.90 16.62 0.55
N ASP A 211 -15.89 17.22 1.17
CA ASP A 211 -14.72 17.71 0.43
C ASP A 211 -13.91 16.56 -0.20
N GLU A 212 -13.01 16.91 -1.11
CA GLU A 212 -12.19 15.95 -1.85
C GLU A 212 -11.27 15.11 -0.96
N HIS A 213 -10.82 15.66 0.17
CA HIS A 213 -9.96 14.95 1.11
C HIS A 213 -10.73 13.83 1.82
N ASP A 214 -11.90 14.16 2.36
CA ASP A 214 -12.77 13.20 3.04
C ASP A 214 -13.23 12.10 2.08
N ARG A 215 -13.64 12.49 0.86
CA ARG A 215 -14.03 11.53 -0.19
C ARG A 215 -12.87 10.60 -0.54
N ALA A 216 -11.66 11.14 -0.72
CA ALA A 216 -10.48 10.33 -1.02
C ALA A 216 -10.15 9.36 0.10
N CYS A 217 -10.21 9.80 1.36
CA CYS A 217 -9.93 8.96 2.53
C CYS A 217 -10.90 7.77 2.62
N VAL A 218 -12.19 8.01 2.42
CA VAL A 218 -13.18 6.92 2.48
C VAL A 218 -13.01 5.94 1.33
N LEU A 219 -12.70 6.43 0.12
CA LEU A 219 -12.48 5.59 -1.05
C LEU A 219 -11.20 4.76 -0.94
N ALA A 220 -10.12 5.35 -0.42
CA ALA A 220 -8.86 4.67 -0.11
C ALA A 220 -9.02 3.58 0.95
N ALA A 221 -10.09 3.61 1.76
CA ALA A 221 -10.40 2.58 2.74
C ALA A 221 -11.16 1.38 2.16
N LEU A 222 -11.66 1.47 0.93
CA LEU A 222 -12.38 0.36 0.32
C LEU A 222 -11.38 -0.69 -0.19
N ALA A 223 -11.56 -1.94 0.24
CA ALA A 223 -10.71 -3.07 -0.16
C ALA A 223 -10.63 -3.31 -1.69
N SER A 224 -11.52 -2.68 -2.47
CA SER A 224 -11.51 -2.78 -3.93
C SER A 224 -10.62 -1.73 -4.61
N VAL A 225 -10.08 -0.75 -3.88
CA VAL A 225 -9.32 0.38 -4.43
C VAL A 225 -7.86 0.27 -3.98
N ASP A 226 -6.94 0.23 -4.94
CA ASP A 226 -5.50 0.16 -4.67
C ASP A 226 -4.83 1.55 -4.75
N ALA A 227 -5.42 2.53 -5.44
CA ALA A 227 -4.96 3.93 -5.43
C ALA A 227 -6.11 4.90 -5.74
N VAL A 228 -6.06 6.09 -5.16
CA VAL A 228 -6.96 7.23 -5.41
C VAL A 228 -6.13 8.41 -5.92
N VAL A 229 -6.54 9.01 -7.03
CA VAL A 229 -5.89 10.18 -7.60
C VAL A 229 -6.90 11.29 -7.79
N VAL A 230 -6.70 12.41 -7.11
CA VAL A 230 -7.56 13.59 -7.27
C VAL A 230 -7.15 14.35 -8.53
N PHE A 231 -8.12 14.69 -9.38
CA PHE A 231 -7.90 15.47 -10.59
C PHE A 231 -8.90 16.63 -10.67
N GLU A 232 -8.45 17.77 -11.19
CA GLU A 232 -9.25 19.00 -11.22
C GLU A 232 -9.99 19.18 -12.55
N GLU A 233 -9.51 18.60 -13.62
CA GLU A 233 -10.08 18.72 -14.96
C GLU A 233 -11.54 18.24 -15.03
N ASP A 234 -12.26 18.69 -16.05
CA ASP A 234 -13.66 18.27 -16.27
C ASP A 234 -13.75 16.81 -16.72
N THR A 235 -12.66 16.27 -17.27
CA THR A 235 -12.58 14.89 -17.72
C THR A 235 -11.28 14.23 -17.25
N PRO A 236 -11.26 12.90 -17.07
CA PRO A 236 -10.07 12.18 -16.61
C PRO A 236 -9.04 11.93 -17.73
N LEU A 237 -9.16 12.57 -18.92
CA LEU A 237 -8.35 12.24 -20.10
C LEU A 237 -6.85 12.32 -19.83
N ALA A 238 -6.38 13.43 -19.28
CA ALA A 238 -4.95 13.62 -18.98
C ALA A 238 -4.43 12.55 -18.02
N LEU A 239 -5.25 12.16 -17.04
CA LEU A 239 -4.89 11.11 -16.09
C LEU A 239 -4.86 9.73 -16.77
N ILE A 240 -5.82 9.42 -17.64
CA ILE A 240 -5.84 8.19 -18.42
C ILE A 240 -4.62 8.11 -19.35
N GLU A 241 -4.23 9.21 -19.99
CA GLU A 241 -3.04 9.27 -20.85
C GLU A 241 -1.74 9.05 -20.08
N ALA A 242 -1.65 9.59 -18.86
CA ALA A 242 -0.50 9.42 -17.98
C ALA A 242 -0.39 7.98 -17.44
N LEU A 243 -1.50 7.37 -17.03
CA LEU A 243 -1.52 6.04 -16.42
C LEU A 243 -1.55 4.89 -17.45
N LYS A 244 -2.14 5.12 -18.62
CA LYS A 244 -2.38 4.10 -19.67
C LYS A 244 -2.92 2.78 -19.11
N PRO A 245 -4.07 2.78 -18.41
CA PRO A 245 -4.61 1.57 -17.80
C PRO A 245 -4.95 0.49 -18.83
N ASP A 246 -4.92 -0.77 -18.42
CA ASP A 246 -5.25 -1.92 -19.28
C ASP A 246 -6.77 -2.13 -19.37
N ILE A 247 -7.49 -1.78 -18.31
CA ILE A 247 -8.95 -1.84 -18.27
C ILE A 247 -9.53 -0.49 -17.84
N LEU A 248 -10.43 0.07 -18.64
CA LEU A 248 -11.24 1.23 -18.26
C LEU A 248 -12.65 0.78 -17.86
N VAL A 249 -13.04 1.02 -16.62
CA VAL A 249 -14.34 0.57 -16.08
C VAL A 249 -15.28 1.75 -15.87
N LYS A 250 -16.50 1.63 -16.40
CA LYS A 250 -17.60 2.58 -16.20
C LYS A 250 -18.90 1.88 -15.84
N GLY A 251 -19.81 2.62 -15.21
CA GLY A 251 -21.17 2.13 -14.96
C GLY A 251 -21.98 2.05 -16.25
N ALA A 252 -22.97 1.17 -16.30
CA ALA A 252 -23.83 0.90 -17.45
C ALA A 252 -24.73 2.07 -17.88
N ASP A 253 -24.71 3.20 -17.16
CA ASP A 253 -25.38 4.45 -17.56
C ASP A 253 -24.75 5.10 -18.81
N TYR A 254 -23.60 4.60 -19.27
CA TYR A 254 -22.86 5.12 -20.43
C TYR A 254 -22.79 4.08 -21.55
N THR A 255 -22.88 4.53 -22.80
CA THR A 255 -22.46 3.71 -23.96
C THR A 255 -20.94 3.83 -24.15
N ILE A 256 -20.31 2.86 -24.82
CA ILE A 256 -18.83 2.82 -24.98
C ILE A 256 -18.30 4.09 -25.66
N ASP A 257 -19.04 4.62 -26.63
CA ASP A 257 -18.76 5.87 -27.35
C ASP A 257 -18.85 7.13 -26.47
N GLN A 258 -19.56 7.04 -25.34
CA GLN A 258 -19.66 8.12 -24.35
C GLN A 258 -18.59 8.01 -23.26
N VAL A 259 -17.84 6.90 -23.21
CA VAL A 259 -16.79 6.71 -22.21
C VAL A 259 -15.56 7.51 -22.59
N VAL A 260 -15.36 8.62 -21.88
CA VAL A 260 -14.18 9.47 -22.02
C VAL A 260 -12.91 8.67 -21.72
N GLY A 261 -12.00 8.62 -22.70
CA GLY A 261 -10.74 7.86 -22.62
C GLY A 261 -10.79 6.45 -23.24
N ALA A 262 -11.95 6.00 -23.73
CA ALA A 262 -12.11 4.69 -24.36
C ALA A 262 -11.14 4.46 -25.53
N GLU A 263 -11.06 5.43 -26.46
CA GLU A 263 -10.17 5.32 -27.62
C GLU A 263 -8.69 5.20 -27.22
N ILE A 264 -8.26 5.94 -26.20
CA ILE A 264 -6.86 5.97 -25.74
C ILE A 264 -6.49 4.59 -25.20
N VAL A 265 -7.34 4.02 -24.36
CA VAL A 265 -7.13 2.70 -23.75
C VAL A 265 -7.16 1.61 -24.81
N GLN A 266 -8.11 1.65 -25.75
CA GLN A 266 -8.19 0.69 -26.84
C GLN A 266 -6.99 0.77 -27.80
N LYS A 267 -6.52 1.97 -28.16
CA LYS A 267 -5.32 2.16 -28.98
C LYS A 267 -4.05 1.65 -28.28
N ALA A 268 -4.03 1.67 -26.96
CA ALA A 268 -2.94 1.11 -26.15
C ALA A 268 -3.05 -0.42 -25.95
N GLY A 269 -4.06 -1.09 -26.54
CA GLY A 269 -4.29 -2.54 -26.41
C GLY A 269 -5.12 -2.94 -25.19
N GLY A 270 -5.62 -1.97 -24.42
CA GLY A 270 -6.54 -2.21 -23.30
C GLY A 270 -7.99 -2.40 -23.74
N ARG A 271 -8.88 -2.62 -22.77
CA ARG A 271 -10.32 -2.82 -22.99
C ARG A 271 -11.19 -1.91 -22.12
N VAL A 272 -12.39 -1.62 -22.59
CA VAL A 272 -13.41 -0.88 -21.84
C VAL A 272 -14.47 -1.86 -21.35
N VAL A 273 -14.82 -1.78 -20.07
CA VAL A 273 -15.84 -2.62 -19.43
C VAL A 273 -16.95 -1.73 -18.87
N LEU A 274 -18.17 -2.02 -19.26
CA LEU A 274 -19.38 -1.43 -18.68
C LEU A 274 -19.94 -2.40 -17.64
N VAL A 275 -20.19 -1.89 -16.45
CA VAL A 275 -20.68 -2.67 -15.30
C VAL A 275 -22.11 -2.27 -14.99
N ASP A 276 -23.00 -3.25 -14.90
CA ASP A 276 -24.39 -3.03 -14.52
C ASP A 276 -24.51 -2.40 -13.13
N LEU A 277 -25.17 -1.24 -13.07
CA LEU A 277 -25.42 -0.55 -11.81
C LEU A 277 -26.62 -1.18 -11.10
N VAL A 278 -26.52 -1.33 -9.79
CA VAL A 278 -27.63 -1.84 -8.97
C VAL A 278 -28.80 -0.86 -9.03
N VAL A 279 -29.91 -1.30 -9.62
CA VAL A 279 -31.14 -0.51 -9.82
C VAL A 279 -31.65 0.07 -8.48
N GLY A 280 -31.94 1.38 -8.46
CA GLY A 280 -32.63 2.05 -7.34
C GLY A 280 -31.75 2.73 -6.28
N LYS A 281 -30.43 2.80 -6.46
CA LYS A 281 -29.51 3.47 -5.52
C LYS A 281 -28.67 4.55 -6.22
N SER A 282 -29.22 5.76 -6.30
CA SER A 282 -28.51 6.97 -6.77
C SER A 282 -28.39 8.00 -5.64
N THR A 283 -27.28 8.73 -5.60
CA THR A 283 -27.03 9.86 -4.67
C THR A 283 -28.16 10.90 -4.67
N THR A 284 -28.87 11.06 -5.80
CA THR A 284 -30.03 11.96 -5.91
C THR A 284 -31.24 11.43 -5.13
N GLY A 285 -31.42 10.11 -5.07
CA GLY A 285 -32.52 9.47 -4.35
C GLY A 285 -32.38 9.54 -2.82
N THR A 286 -31.14 9.47 -2.30
CA THR A 286 -30.89 9.56 -0.85
C THR A 286 -31.16 10.98 -0.31
N ILE A 287 -30.77 12.03 -1.06
CA ILE A 287 -31.04 13.43 -0.65
C ILE A 287 -32.51 13.80 -0.81
N GLY A 288 -33.20 13.27 -1.83
CA GLY A 288 -34.65 13.45 -1.97
C GLY A 288 -35.43 12.96 -0.75
N LYS A 289 -35.01 11.84 -0.14
CA LYS A 289 -35.62 11.30 1.08
C LYS A 289 -35.35 12.15 2.33
N LEU A 290 -34.17 12.76 2.44
CA LEU A 290 -33.84 13.67 3.54
C LEU A 290 -34.67 14.97 3.47
N ARG A 291 -34.91 15.51 2.27
CA ARG A 291 -35.78 16.70 2.11
C ARG A 291 -37.27 16.41 2.31
N ALA A 292 -37.73 15.20 2.04
CA ALA A 292 -39.11 14.78 2.31
C ALA A 292 -39.38 14.47 3.80
N GLY A 293 -38.32 14.19 4.58
CA GLY A 293 -38.42 13.89 6.02
C GLY A 293 -38.39 15.11 6.95
N SER A 294 -38.20 16.33 6.42
CA SER A 294 -38.21 17.58 7.22
C SER A 294 -39.56 18.31 7.19
N THR A 295 -40.61 17.67 6.68
CA THR A 295 -42.01 18.10 6.83
C THR A 295 -42.81 16.99 7.48
N ASN A 296 -42.63 16.82 8.79
CA ASN A 296 -43.65 16.45 9.77
C ASN A 296 -43.09 16.61 11.18
#